data_AF-A0A0G1Z6L6-F1
#
_entry.id   AF-A0A0G1Z6L6-F1
#
_cell.length_a   1.000
_cell.length_b   1.000
_cell.length_c   1.000
_cell.angle_alpha   90.00
_cell.angle_beta   90.00
_cell.angle_gamma   90.00
#
_symmetry.space_group_name_H-M   'P 1'
#
loop_
_entity.id
_entity.type
_entity.pdbx_description
1 polymer ?
#
loop_
_entity_poly.entity_id
_entity_poly.type
_entity_poly.pdbx_seq_one_letter_code
_entity_poly.pdbx_strand_id
1 'polypeptide(L)'
;MGYLFSKELNRRYRISREIGALNEEIAKYSDKNQELSQLIDYLETPEYQERQARPLLNLQKPGEFAVAFPPSAVEEQDPMGAVPSESAVSNYRQWWDYFFSSKVK
;
A
#
# COMPACT_ATOMS: atom_id res chain seq x y z
N MET A 1 47.23 11.60 -44.40
CA MET A 1 47.50 10.87 -43.14
C MET A 1 46.58 11.25 -41.96
N GLY A 2 46.07 12.49 -41.86
CA GLY A 2 45.22 12.90 -40.72
C GLY A 2 43.81 12.28 -40.64
N TYR A 3 43.16 11.98 -41.78
CA TYR A 3 41.79 11.46 -41.83
C TYR A 3 41.63 10.06 -41.17
N LEU A 4 42.61 9.18 -41.36
CA LEU A 4 42.60 7.85 -40.76
C LEU A 4 42.74 7.92 -39.24
N PHE A 5 43.57 8.86 -38.76
CA PHE A 5 43.76 9.09 -37.33
C PHE A 5 42.49 9.64 -36.66
N SER A 6 41.80 10.60 -37.28
CA SER A 6 40.52 11.11 -36.75
C SER A 6 39.42 10.06 -36.70
N LYS A 7 39.36 9.16 -37.70
CA LYS A 7 38.36 8.08 -37.73
C LYS A 7 38.61 7.06 -36.61
N GLU A 8 39.87 6.73 -36.35
CA GLU A 8 40.27 5.82 -35.29
C GLU A 8 40.01 6.40 -33.90
N LEU A 9 40.29 7.69 -33.69
CA LEU A 9 39.96 8.37 -32.43
C LEU A 9 38.45 8.39 -32.15
N ASN A 10 37.63 8.71 -33.15
CA ASN A 10 36.17 8.67 -33.01
C ASN A 10 35.65 7.27 -32.70
N ARG A 11 36.23 6.23 -33.35
CA ARG A 11 35.89 4.84 -33.07
C ARG A 11 36.20 4.45 -31.63
N ARG A 12 37.39 4.80 -31.15
CA ARG A 12 37.81 4.53 -29.76
C ARG A 12 36.91 5.23 -28.76
N TYR A 13 36.60 6.52 -28.99
CA TYR A 13 35.69 7.27 -28.13
C TYR A 13 34.29 6.63 -28.05
N ARG A 14 33.75 6.18 -29.18
CA ARG A 14 32.44 5.51 -29.22
C ARG A 14 32.45 4.20 -28.44
N ILE A 15 33.48 3.38 -28.63
CA ILE A 15 33.66 2.11 -27.90
C ILE A 15 33.78 2.38 -26.39
N SER A 16 34.58 3.37 -25.97
CA SER A 16 34.72 3.73 -24.56
C SER A 16 33.39 4.19 -23.95
N ARG A 17 32.58 4.95 -24.70
CA ARG A 17 31.23 5.34 -24.26
C ARG A 17 30.29 4.14 -24.14
N GLU A 18 30.31 3.22 -25.09
CA GLU A 18 29.52 1.98 -25.04
C GLU A 18 29.91 1.12 -23.83
N ILE A 19 31.21 0.99 -23.54
CA ILE A 19 31.70 0.30 -22.34
C ILE A 19 31.20 0.99 -21.06
N GLY A 20 31.26 2.32 -21.01
CA GLY A 20 30.74 3.09 -19.88
C GLY A 20 29.25 2.84 -19.63
N ALA A 21 28.43 2.92 -20.69
CA ALA A 21 27.00 2.67 -20.61
C ALA A 21 26.68 1.22 -20.18
N LEU A 22 27.40 0.23 -20.71
CA LEU A 22 27.24 -1.17 -20.31
C LEU A 22 27.62 -1.40 -18.84
N ASN A 23 28.67 -0.74 -18.35
CA ASN A 23 29.05 -0.82 -16.93
C ASN A 23 28.00 -0.20 -16.02
N GLU A 24 27.42 0.94 -16.41
CA GLU A 24 26.29 1.56 -15.68
C GLU A 24 25.07 0.65 -15.64
N GLU A 25 24.74 -0.01 -16.76
CA GLU A 25 23.66 -0.99 -16.80
C GLU A 25 23.94 -2.17 -15.88
N ILE A 26 25.16 -2.72 -15.89
CA ILE A 26 25.57 -3.82 -14.99
C ILE A 26 25.40 -3.41 -13.53
N ALA A 27 25.88 -2.21 -13.15
CA ALA A 27 25.73 -1.70 -11.79
C ALA A 27 24.25 -1.59 -11.39
N LYS A 28 23.42 -1.01 -12.25
CA LYS A 28 21.99 -0.87 -12.03
C LYS A 28 21.27 -2.22 -11.87
N TYR A 29 21.63 -3.23 -12.67
CA TYR A 29 21.05 -4.56 -12.55
C TYR A 29 21.55 -5.31 -11.31
N SER A 30 22.82 -5.11 -10.92
CA SER A 30 23.37 -5.64 -9.68
C SER A 30 22.64 -5.09 -8.46
N ASP A 31 22.43 -3.77 -8.40
CA ASP A 31 21.72 -3.11 -7.29
C ASP A 31 20.28 -3.63 -7.19
N LYS A 32 19.57 -3.71 -8.32
CA LYS A 32 18.21 -4.29 -8.36
C LYS A 32 18.17 -5.73 -7.90
N ASN A 33 19.15 -6.54 -8.29
CA ASN A 33 19.20 -7.94 -7.87
C ASN A 33 19.40 -8.03 -6.35
N GLN A 34 20.25 -7.17 -5.78
CA GLN A 34 20.44 -7.10 -4.33
C GLN A 34 19.16 -6.67 -3.61
N GLU A 35 18.46 -5.64 -4.09
CA GLU A 35 17.17 -5.19 -3.53
C GLU A 35 16.11 -6.31 -3.57
N LEU A 36 16.01 -7.02 -4.70
CA LEU A 36 15.08 -8.13 -4.85
C LEU A 36 15.44 -9.31 -3.93
N SER A 37 16.73 -9.62 -3.78
CA SER A 37 17.18 -10.64 -2.84
C SER A 37 16.80 -10.28 -1.40
N GLN A 38 17.04 -9.04 -0.99
CA GLN A 38 16.65 -8.57 0.36
C GLN A 38 15.14 -8.64 0.58
N LEU A 39 14.34 -8.35 -0.45
CA LEU A 39 12.89 -8.48 -0.37
C LEU A 39 12.47 -9.95 -0.24
N ILE A 40 13.08 -10.86 -1.00
CA ILE A 40 12.84 -12.31 -0.88
C ILE A 40 13.19 -12.77 0.54
N ASP A 41 14.36 -12.42 1.04
CA ASP A 41 14.80 -12.76 2.39
C ASP A 41 13.78 -12.28 3.44
N TYR A 42 13.28 -11.04 3.30
CA TYR A 42 12.23 -10.48 4.15
C TYR A 42 10.92 -11.28 4.08
N LEU A 43 10.48 -11.68 2.89
CA LEU A 43 9.27 -12.47 2.69
C LEU A 43 9.41 -13.91 3.22
N GLU A 44 10.62 -14.46 3.21
CA GLU A 44 10.92 -15.77 3.76
C GLU A 44 10.98 -15.78 5.29
N THR A 45 11.14 -14.62 5.93
CA THR A 45 11.18 -14.54 7.40
C THR A 45 9.90 -15.12 8.05
N PRO A 46 10.05 -15.83 9.18
CA PRO A 46 8.90 -16.42 9.89
C PRO A 46 7.92 -15.34 10.36
N GLU A 47 8.39 -14.13 10.66
CA GLU A 47 7.54 -13.00 11.06
C GLU A 47 6.58 -12.57 9.95
N TYR A 48 7.02 -12.57 8.69
CA TYR A 48 6.15 -12.26 7.56
C TYR A 48 5.15 -13.39 7.30
N GLN A 49 5.60 -14.64 7.38
CA GLN A 49 4.74 -15.82 7.24
C GLN A 49 3.64 -15.85 8.32
N GLU A 50 3.97 -15.54 9.58
CA GLU A 50 3.00 -15.44 10.67
C GLU A 50 1.99 -14.30 10.46
N ARG A 51 2.44 -13.15 9.95
CA ARG A 51 1.54 -12.03 9.64
C ARG A 51 0.56 -12.36 8.51
N GLN A 52 0.99 -13.09 7.49
CA GLN A 52 0.12 -13.54 6.40
C GLN A 52 -0.76 -14.73 6.80
N ALA A 53 -0.30 -15.61 7.70
CA ALA A 53 -1.09 -16.74 8.20
C ALA A 53 -2.29 -16.32 9.06
N ARG A 54 -2.16 -15.23 9.85
CA ARG A 54 -3.25 -14.70 10.70
C ARG A 54 -4.55 -14.39 9.94
N PRO A 55 -4.55 -13.62 8.84
CA PRO A 55 -5.76 -13.35 8.07
C PRO A 55 -6.21 -14.55 7.22
N LEU A 56 -5.26 -15.35 6.70
CA LEU A 56 -5.59 -16.45 5.77
C LEU A 56 -6.20 -17.67 6.46
N LEU A 57 -5.76 -17.96 7.69
CA LEU A 57 -6.17 -19.19 8.38
C LEU A 57 -7.20 -18.93 9.49
N ASN A 58 -7.65 -17.68 9.68
CA ASN A 58 -8.39 -17.26 10.89
C ASN A 58 -7.74 -17.83 12.17
N LEU A 59 -6.41 -18.00 12.17
CA LEU A 59 -5.70 -18.74 13.20
C LEU A 59 -5.58 -17.86 14.45
N GLN A 60 -6.55 -18.03 15.34
CA GLN A 60 -6.43 -17.68 16.74
C GLN A 60 -5.40 -18.60 17.40
N LYS A 61 -4.48 -18.04 18.18
CA LYS A 61 -3.71 -18.85 19.13
C LYS A 61 -4.69 -19.54 20.10
N PRO A 62 -4.40 -20.75 20.63
CA PRO A 62 -5.23 -21.34 21.68
C PRO A 62 -5.26 -20.39 22.90
N GLY A 63 -6.34 -19.62 23.03
CA GLY A 63 -6.52 -18.59 24.06
C GLY A 63 -6.94 -17.19 23.56
N GLU A 64 -7.02 -16.93 22.25
CA GLU A 64 -7.53 -15.65 21.71
C GLU A 64 -9.01 -15.75 21.29
N PHE A 65 -9.87 -14.84 21.77
CA PHE A 65 -11.27 -14.76 21.33
C PHE A 65 -11.38 -13.76 20.14
N ALA A 66 -11.62 -14.23 18.92
CA ALA A 66 -12.04 -13.31 17.85
C ALA A 66 -13.56 -13.10 17.92
N VAL A 67 -13.95 -11.84 18.08
CA VAL A 67 -15.34 -11.40 17.97
C VAL A 67 -15.58 -11.02 16.51
N ALA A 68 -16.31 -11.84 15.76
CA ALA A 68 -16.81 -11.48 14.44
C ALA A 68 -17.98 -10.51 14.61
N PHE A 69 -17.78 -9.23 14.28
CA PHE A 69 -18.88 -8.28 14.19
C PHE A 69 -19.73 -8.61 12.95
N PRO A 70 -21.08 -8.53 13.03
CA PRO A 70 -21.91 -8.64 11.84
C PRO A 70 -21.50 -7.54 10.85
N PRO A 71 -21.53 -7.82 9.53
CA PRO A 71 -21.23 -6.80 8.53
C PRO A 71 -22.27 -5.69 8.68
N SER A 72 -21.89 -4.63 9.37
CA SER A 72 -22.58 -3.35 9.22
C SER A 72 -22.33 -2.99 7.77
N ALA A 73 -23.42 -2.91 6.99
CA ALA A 73 -23.38 -2.51 5.62
C ALA A 73 -22.45 -1.30 5.49
N VAL A 74 -21.27 -1.54 4.92
CA VAL A 74 -20.39 -0.46 4.49
C VAL A 74 -21.06 0.06 3.23
N GLU A 75 -22.07 0.91 3.42
CA GLU A 75 -22.43 1.87 2.41
C GLU A 75 -21.18 2.73 2.20
N GLU A 76 -20.63 2.63 0.99
CA GLU A 76 -19.66 3.57 0.47
C GLU A 76 -20.24 4.98 0.62
N GLN A 77 -19.89 5.68 1.69
CA GLN A 77 -20.23 7.08 1.85
C GLN A 77 -19.34 7.90 0.92
N ASP A 78 -19.91 8.16 -0.26
CA ASP A 78 -19.56 9.27 -1.13
C ASP A 78 -19.47 10.57 -0.29
N PRO A 79 -18.33 11.29 -0.29
CA PRO A 79 -18.13 12.44 0.60
C PRO A 79 -18.91 13.70 0.19
N MET A 80 -19.83 13.63 -0.76
CA MET A 80 -20.57 14.80 -1.24
C MET A 80 -22.10 14.56 -1.27
N GLY A 81 -22.69 14.82 -0.10
CA GLY A 81 -24.08 15.17 0.16
C GLY A 81 -25.13 15.05 -0.94
N ALA A 82 -26.04 14.09 -0.75
CA ALA A 82 -27.48 14.28 -0.97
C ALA A 82 -28.25 13.21 -0.19
N VAL A 83 -28.54 13.47 1.08
CA VAL A 83 -29.45 12.62 1.86
C VAL A 83 -30.90 12.98 1.46
N PRO A 84 -31.75 11.99 1.09
CA PRO A 84 -33.16 12.24 0.84
C PRO A 84 -33.84 12.74 2.12
N SER A 85 -34.53 13.86 1.99
CA SER A 85 -35.35 14.48 3.03
C SER A 85 -36.55 13.60 3.39
N GLU A 86 -36.43 12.76 4.41
CA GLU A 86 -37.54 12.40 5.28
C GLU A 86 -37.52 13.29 6.53
N SER A 87 -38.67 13.88 6.81
CA SER A 87 -38.89 15.05 7.65
C SER A 87 -38.43 14.93 9.10
N ALA A 88 -37.39 15.70 9.42
CA ALA A 88 -37.43 16.86 10.33
C ALA A 88 -37.75 16.65 11.83
N VAL A 89 -36.96 15.81 12.51
CA VAL A 89 -36.61 16.09 13.92
C VAL A 89 -35.10 16.01 14.07
N SER A 90 -34.48 17.18 14.24
CA SER A 90 -33.03 17.25 14.47
C SER A 90 -32.64 16.41 15.69
N ASN A 91 -31.51 15.72 15.60
CA ASN A 91 -31.02 14.79 16.62
C ASN A 91 -30.99 15.42 18.02
N TYR A 92 -30.69 16.71 18.15
CA TYR A 92 -30.68 17.39 19.46
C TYR A 92 -32.06 17.38 20.14
N ARG A 93 -33.14 17.43 19.36
CA ARG A 93 -34.51 17.48 19.86
C ARG A 93 -34.95 16.11 20.39
N GLN A 94 -34.48 15.04 19.76
CA GLN A 94 -34.68 13.67 20.24
C GLN A 94 -34.00 13.44 21.59
N TRP A 95 -32.77 13.92 21.76
CA TRP A 95 -32.06 13.85 23.04
C TRP A 95 -32.74 14.68 24.12
N TRP A 96 -33.22 15.87 23.77
CA TRP A 96 -33.95 16.72 24.70
C TRP A 96 -35.23 16.05 25.21
N ASP A 97 -36.01 15.44 24.31
CA ASP A 97 -37.22 14.72 24.70
C ASP A 97 -36.90 13.48 25.53
N TYR A 98 -35.82 12.75 25.23
CA TYR A 98 -35.39 11.59 26.03
C TYR A 98 -35.07 11.97 27.49
N PHE A 99 -34.33 13.06 27.70
CA PHE A 99 -33.91 13.47 29.04
C PHE A 99 -34.96 14.28 29.80
N PHE A 100 -35.82 15.01 29.11
CA PHE A 100 -36.68 16.03 29.73
C PHE A 100 -38.17 15.86 29.45
N SER A 101 -38.61 14.92 28.59
CA SER A 101 -40.04 14.59 28.45
C SER A 101 -40.54 13.67 29.57
N SER A 102 -40.14 13.93 30.81
CA SER A 102 -40.82 13.38 31.98
C SER A 102 -42.10 14.19 32.21
N LYS A 103 -43.23 13.71 31.67
CA LYS A 103 -44.52 14.04 32.28
C LYS A 103 -44.80 13.08 33.42
N VAL A 104 -44.56 13.58 34.62
CA VAL A 104 -45.26 13.18 35.82
C VAL A 104 -46.77 13.34 35.59
N LYS A 105 -47.47 12.20 35.44
CA LYS A 105 -48.72 11.90 36.15
C LYS A 105 -49.05 10.42 36.04
#